data_AF-A0A2N9NPS3-F1
#
_entry.id   AF-A0A2N9NPS3-F1
#
_cell.length_a   1.000
_cell.length_b   1.000
_cell.length_c   1.000
_cell.angle_alpha   90.00
_cell.angle_beta   90.00
_cell.angle_gamma   90.00
#
_symmetry.space_group_name_H-M   'P 1'
#
loop_
_entity.id
_entity.type
_entity.pdbx_description
1 polymer ?
#
loop_
_entity_poly.entity_id
_entity_poly.type
_entity_poly.pdbx_seq_one_letter_code
_entity_poly.pdbx_strand_id
1 'polypeptide(L)'
;MRTRTVLYLAALLAAAAPTLHAQTYSIDWYKIAGGGGTSTSATYQVSGTIGQQDAGGPMFGGNYQLTGGFWSLIAVVQTPGAPLLTIQGINPTTVLVSWPAPSTGFVLQQNNNLTTTNWIPVTNAVTVNAGTNEVFVSPPKGNDFYRLINP
;
A
#
# COMPACT_ATOMS: atom_id res chain seq x y z
N MET A 1 -3.21 -74.59 -22.59
CA MET A 1 -2.38 -73.93 -21.54
C MET A 1 -2.17 -72.43 -21.78
N ARG A 2 -1.96 -71.96 -23.03
CA ARG A 2 -1.65 -70.54 -23.32
C ARG A 2 -2.77 -69.53 -23.01
N THR A 3 -4.04 -69.86 -23.20
CA THR A 3 -5.19 -68.95 -22.94
C THR A 3 -5.45 -68.68 -21.47
N ARG A 4 -5.22 -69.68 -20.59
CA ARG A 4 -5.39 -69.52 -19.14
C ARG A 4 -4.31 -68.61 -18.55
N THR A 5 -3.06 -68.75 -18.98
CA THR A 5 -1.94 -67.91 -18.54
C THR A 5 -2.15 -66.44 -18.91
N VAL A 6 -2.71 -66.14 -20.09
CA VAL A 6 -3.04 -64.76 -20.51
C VAL A 6 -4.13 -64.14 -19.62
N LEU A 7 -5.15 -64.90 -19.24
CA LEU A 7 -6.19 -64.43 -18.33
C LEU A 7 -5.66 -64.13 -16.92
N TYR A 8 -4.77 -64.99 -16.40
CA TYR A 8 -4.13 -64.73 -15.10
C TYR A 8 -3.19 -63.53 -15.14
N LEU A 9 -2.43 -63.34 -16.23
CA LEU A 9 -1.57 -62.17 -16.40
C LEU A 9 -2.38 -60.87 -16.48
N ALA A 10 -3.50 -60.89 -17.22
CA ALA A 10 -4.39 -59.73 -17.34
C ALA A 10 -5.05 -59.38 -16.00
N ALA A 11 -5.46 -60.38 -15.21
CA ALA A 11 -6.00 -60.17 -13.87
C ALA A 11 -4.95 -59.61 -12.90
N LEU A 12 -3.71 -60.11 -12.98
CA LEU A 12 -2.60 -59.60 -12.16
C LEU A 12 -2.25 -58.15 -12.51
N LEU A 13 -2.28 -57.80 -13.80
CA LEU A 13 -1.99 -56.44 -14.28
C LEU A 13 -3.10 -55.45 -13.90
N ALA A 14 -4.36 -55.90 -13.92
CA ALA A 14 -5.50 -55.10 -13.46
C ALA A 14 -5.48 -54.89 -11.94
N ALA A 15 -5.02 -55.87 -11.16
CA ALA A 15 -4.86 -55.77 -9.71
C ALA A 15 -3.66 -54.90 -9.28
N ALA A 16 -2.66 -54.73 -10.17
CA ALA A 16 -1.46 -53.93 -9.92
C ALA A 16 -1.56 -52.47 -10.42
N ALA A 17 -2.72 -52.06 -10.97
CA ALA A 17 -2.92 -50.69 -11.41
C ALA A 17 -2.96 -49.75 -10.17
N PRO A 18 -2.12 -48.69 -10.10
CA PRO A 18 -2.19 -47.74 -9.00
C PRO A 18 -3.54 -47.02 -9.03
N THR A 19 -4.26 -47.03 -7.90
CA THR A 19 -5.45 -46.21 -7.74
C THR A 19 -5.02 -44.74 -7.69
N LEU A 20 -5.30 -43.99 -8.75
CA LEU A 20 -5.09 -42.55 -8.75
C LEU A 20 -6.08 -41.91 -7.75
N HIS A 21 -5.59 -41.54 -6.58
CA HIS A 21 -6.36 -40.72 -5.65
C HIS A 21 -6.32 -39.28 -6.16
N ALA A 22 -7.42 -38.81 -6.74
CA ALA A 22 -7.61 -37.39 -6.97
C ALA A 22 -7.57 -36.68 -5.61
N GLN A 23 -6.69 -35.69 -5.48
CA GLN A 23 -6.55 -34.94 -4.26
C GLN A 23 -7.75 -34.01 -4.14
N THR A 24 -8.56 -34.17 -3.08
CA THR A 24 -9.66 -33.25 -2.79
C THR A 24 -9.08 -32.01 -2.15
N TYR A 25 -8.64 -31.08 -2.99
CA TYR A 25 -8.29 -29.74 -2.53
C TYR A 25 -9.56 -28.89 -2.50
N SER A 26 -9.95 -28.45 -1.30
CA SER A 26 -10.91 -27.38 -1.12
C SER A 26 -10.20 -26.13 -0.65
N ILE A 27 -10.57 -25.00 -1.25
CA ILE A 27 -10.27 -23.69 -0.68
C ILE A 27 -11.49 -23.34 0.17
N ASP A 28 -11.41 -23.64 1.47
CA ASP A 28 -12.55 -23.47 2.39
C ASP A 28 -12.90 -21.99 2.60
N TRP A 29 -11.93 -21.10 2.37
CA TRP A 29 -12.15 -19.66 2.40
C TRP A 29 -11.23 -18.93 1.42
N TYR A 30 -11.76 -17.90 0.80
CA TYR A 30 -11.00 -16.92 0.01
C TYR A 30 -11.57 -15.53 0.27
N LYS A 31 -10.77 -14.50 0.02
CA LYS A 31 -11.23 -13.11 0.04
C LYS A 31 -10.78 -12.42 -1.23
N ILE A 32 -11.60 -11.50 -1.73
CA ILE A 32 -11.17 -10.53 -2.74
C ILE A 32 -10.48 -9.38 -1.99
N ALA A 33 -9.15 -9.43 -1.97
CA ALA A 33 -8.29 -8.50 -1.25
C ALA A 33 -7.94 -7.23 -2.05
N GLY A 34 -8.38 -7.14 -3.30
CA GLY A 34 -8.15 -6.02 -4.20
C GLY A 34 -9.45 -5.54 -4.81
N GLY A 35 -9.67 -4.22 -4.77
CA GLY A 35 -10.88 -3.59 -5.27
C GLY A 35 -11.04 -2.19 -4.69
N GLY A 36 -11.70 -1.32 -5.44
CA GLY A 36 -11.80 0.10 -5.13
C GLY A 36 -11.62 0.97 -6.36
N GLY A 37 -11.82 2.26 -6.20
CA GLY A 37 -11.76 3.20 -7.30
C GLY A 37 -12.06 4.61 -6.85
N THR A 38 -11.84 5.52 -7.78
CA THR A 38 -12.12 6.94 -7.61
C THR A 38 -13.25 7.31 -8.55
N SER A 39 -14.39 7.68 -7.99
CA SER A 39 -15.48 8.32 -8.72
C SER A 39 -15.26 9.84 -8.70
N THR A 40 -15.18 10.45 -9.87
CA THR A 40 -15.04 11.91 -10.02
C THR A 40 -16.28 12.49 -10.67
N SER A 41 -16.65 13.69 -10.22
CA SER A 41 -17.50 14.63 -10.95
C SER A 41 -16.69 15.91 -11.20
N ALA A 42 -17.31 16.92 -11.81
CA ALA A 42 -16.62 18.20 -12.08
C ALA A 42 -16.12 18.92 -10.81
N THR A 43 -16.73 18.68 -9.65
CA THR A 43 -16.45 19.43 -8.41
C THR A 43 -16.01 18.53 -7.25
N TYR A 44 -16.33 17.24 -7.28
CA TYR A 44 -16.07 16.34 -6.16
C TYR A 44 -15.39 15.06 -6.62
N GLN A 45 -14.55 14.53 -5.73
CA GLN A 45 -13.89 13.25 -5.89
C GLN A 45 -14.21 12.39 -4.67
N VAL A 46 -14.64 11.15 -4.93
CA VAL A 46 -14.90 10.14 -3.90
C VAL A 46 -14.06 8.93 -4.23
N SER A 47 -13.12 8.60 -3.36
CA SER A 47 -12.31 7.38 -3.45
C SER A 47 -12.74 6.41 -2.38
N GLY A 48 -12.87 5.13 -2.75
CA GLY A 48 -13.25 4.07 -1.82
C GLY A 48 -12.67 2.73 -2.23
N THR A 49 -12.68 1.78 -1.29
CA THR A 49 -12.25 0.38 -1.52
C THR A 49 -13.21 -0.57 -0.85
N ILE A 50 -13.24 -1.81 -1.33
CA ILE A 50 -13.88 -2.90 -0.60
C ILE A 50 -12.99 -3.21 0.62
N GLY A 51 -13.54 -3.06 1.82
CA GLY A 51 -12.80 -3.28 3.06
C GLY A 51 -12.33 -4.73 3.21
N GLN A 52 -11.15 -4.94 3.78
CA GLN A 52 -10.71 -6.25 4.27
C GLN A 52 -10.96 -6.32 5.77
N GLN A 53 -11.40 -7.47 6.32
CA GLN A 53 -11.47 -7.65 7.78
C GLN A 53 -10.09 -7.55 8.46
N ASP A 54 -9.01 -7.72 7.69
CA ASP A 54 -7.63 -7.58 8.13
C ASP A 54 -7.14 -6.12 8.06
N ALA A 55 -7.96 -5.20 7.54
CA ALA A 55 -7.74 -3.76 7.70
C ALA A 55 -8.12 -3.40 9.13
N GLY A 56 -7.11 -3.33 10.00
CA GLY A 56 -7.27 -3.14 11.43
C GLY A 56 -5.95 -2.75 12.09
N GLY A 57 -5.91 -2.78 13.42
CA GLY A 57 -4.70 -2.48 14.19
C GLY A 57 -3.50 -3.39 13.83
N PRO A 58 -2.28 -3.01 14.21
CA PRO A 58 -1.07 -3.76 13.89
C PRO A 58 -1.16 -5.22 14.34
N MET A 59 -0.86 -6.14 13.42
CA MET A 59 -0.62 -7.55 13.71
C MET A 59 0.81 -7.70 14.24
N PHE A 60 1.00 -8.38 15.37
CA PHE A 60 2.31 -8.55 16.00
C PHE A 60 2.87 -9.96 15.80
N GLY A 61 4.15 -10.05 15.47
CA GLY A 61 4.92 -11.29 15.37
C GLY A 61 6.33 -11.08 15.92
N GLY A 62 6.54 -11.35 17.21
CA GLY A 62 7.79 -11.02 17.90
C GLY A 62 8.02 -9.51 17.94
N ASN A 63 9.19 -9.06 17.47
CA ASN A 63 9.53 -7.64 17.38
C ASN A 63 9.00 -6.94 16.11
N TYR A 64 8.28 -7.68 15.26
CA TYR A 64 7.76 -7.15 14.00
C TYR A 64 6.27 -6.83 14.14
N GLN A 65 5.86 -5.72 13.53
CA GLN A 65 4.47 -5.35 13.39
C GLN A 65 4.09 -5.19 11.92
N LEU A 66 2.91 -5.66 11.54
CA LEU A 66 2.33 -5.50 10.22
C LEU A 66 0.93 -4.90 10.38
N THR A 67 0.75 -3.65 9.99
CA THR A 67 -0.59 -3.06 9.88
C THR A 67 -1.18 -3.43 8.52
N GLY A 68 -2.22 -4.24 8.53
CA GLY A 68 -2.95 -4.63 7.32
C GLY A 68 -3.90 -3.54 6.82
N GLY A 69 -4.24 -3.59 5.54
CA GLY A 69 -5.22 -2.71 4.91
C GLY A 69 -4.68 -1.98 3.68
N PHE A 70 -5.55 -1.74 2.70
CA PHE A 70 -5.22 -0.93 1.52
C PHE A 70 -5.09 0.56 1.87
N TRP A 71 -5.90 1.03 2.83
CA TRP A 71 -5.77 2.34 3.46
C TRP A 71 -5.20 2.17 4.86
N SER A 72 -3.89 2.09 5.00
CA SER A 72 -3.25 2.24 6.31
C SER A 72 -3.43 3.70 6.77
N LEU A 73 -4.65 4.07 7.18
CA LEU A 73 -5.23 5.29 7.79
C LEU A 73 -4.64 6.69 7.49
N ILE A 74 -3.67 6.81 6.59
CA ILE A 74 -3.11 8.07 6.13
C ILE A 74 -3.63 8.23 4.70
N ALA A 75 -4.92 8.52 4.58
CA ALA A 75 -5.43 9.11 3.36
C ALA A 75 -4.83 10.52 3.27
N VAL A 76 -3.66 10.64 2.64
CA VAL A 76 -3.12 11.94 2.22
C VAL A 76 -3.97 12.41 1.05
N VAL A 77 -5.16 12.94 1.35
CA VAL A 77 -5.95 13.66 0.36
C VAL A 77 -5.17 14.92 0.04
N GLN A 78 -4.61 15.00 -1.17
CA GLN A 78 -4.01 16.23 -1.67
C GLN A 78 -5.10 17.31 -1.65
N THR A 79 -4.74 18.48 -1.13
CA THR A 79 -5.60 19.66 -1.12
C THR A 79 -6.06 19.94 -2.56
N PRO A 80 -7.37 20.13 -2.82
CA PRO A 80 -7.85 20.38 -4.18
C PRO A 80 -7.10 21.53 -4.84
N GLY A 81 -6.53 21.28 -6.03
CA GLY A 81 -5.71 22.26 -6.76
C GLY A 81 -4.27 22.43 -6.26
N ALA A 82 -3.85 21.71 -5.21
CA ALA A 82 -2.46 21.69 -4.78
C ALA A 82 -1.58 20.90 -5.77
N PRO A 83 -0.35 21.37 -6.01
CA PRO A 83 0.64 20.61 -6.78
C PRO A 83 1.04 19.35 -6.00
N LEU A 84 1.46 18.32 -6.72
CA LEU A 84 1.79 17.03 -6.11
C LEU A 84 2.98 17.17 -5.15
N LEU A 85 2.76 16.85 -3.88
CA LEU A 85 3.80 16.76 -2.85
C LEU A 85 4.39 15.35 -2.81
N THR A 86 5.72 15.24 -2.91
CA THR A 86 6.47 13.99 -2.89
C THR A 86 7.43 13.97 -1.70
N ILE A 87 7.60 12.81 -1.08
CA ILE A 87 8.53 12.60 0.04
C ILE A 87 9.42 11.41 -0.31
N GLN A 88 10.74 11.60 -0.31
CA GLN A 88 11.72 10.57 -0.65
C GLN A 88 12.86 10.55 0.36
N GLY A 89 13.23 9.36 0.85
CA GLY A 89 14.48 9.20 1.60
C GLY A 89 15.70 9.33 0.68
N ILE A 90 16.63 10.22 1.02
CA ILE A 90 17.89 10.40 0.28
C ILE A 90 19.01 9.57 0.93
N ASN A 91 19.03 9.52 2.25
CA ASN A 91 19.96 8.71 3.05
C ASN A 91 19.29 8.39 4.40
N PRO A 92 19.90 7.56 5.28
CA PRO A 92 19.30 7.15 6.55
C PRO A 92 18.92 8.30 7.50
N THR A 93 19.49 9.50 7.30
CA THR A 93 19.27 10.65 8.18
C THR A 93 18.64 11.84 7.46
N THR A 94 18.26 11.70 6.18
CA THR A 94 17.78 12.83 5.37
C THR A 94 16.65 12.41 4.45
N VAL A 95 15.57 13.18 4.53
CA VAL A 95 14.39 13.07 3.66
C VAL A 95 14.30 14.33 2.82
N LEU A 96 14.00 14.16 1.54
CA LEU A 96 13.66 15.23 0.61
C LEU A 96 12.13 15.31 0.52
N VAL A 97 11.59 16.50 0.78
CA VAL A 97 10.20 16.86 0.52
C VAL A 97 10.19 17.79 -0.68
N SER A 98 9.46 17.44 -1.74
CA SER A 98 9.50 18.18 -3.00
C SER A 98 8.14 18.33 -3.68
N TRP A 99 7.96 19.44 -4.41
CA TRP A 99 6.76 19.73 -5.20
C TRP A 99 7.09 20.64 -6.40
N PRO A 100 6.31 20.61 -7.49
CA PRO A 100 6.53 21.46 -8.67
C PRO A 100 6.72 22.95 -8.37
N ALA A 101 7.52 23.65 -9.17
CA ALA A 101 7.66 25.10 -9.19
C ALA A 101 7.35 25.65 -10.60
N PRO A 102 6.73 26.83 -10.72
CA PRO A 102 6.23 27.68 -9.65
C PRO A 102 4.92 27.13 -9.05
N SER A 103 4.77 27.26 -7.73
CA SER A 103 3.55 26.90 -7.00
C SER A 103 3.05 28.11 -6.21
N THR A 104 2.78 29.19 -6.93
CA THR A 104 2.40 30.48 -6.35
C THR A 104 1.18 30.34 -5.44
N GLY A 105 1.27 30.92 -4.24
CA GLY A 105 0.21 30.85 -3.22
C GLY A 105 0.31 29.63 -2.29
N PHE A 106 0.96 28.55 -2.70
CA PHE A 106 1.11 27.37 -1.84
C PHE A 106 2.28 27.50 -0.86
N VAL A 107 2.02 27.18 0.40
CA VAL A 107 3.03 27.07 1.47
C VAL A 107 3.09 25.65 2.00
N LEU A 108 4.31 25.17 2.28
CA LEU A 108 4.53 23.88 2.93
C LEU A 108 4.31 24.03 4.44
N GLN A 109 3.41 23.20 4.97
CA GLN A 109 3.16 23.09 6.40
C GLN A 109 3.52 21.69 6.90
N GLN A 110 3.89 21.62 8.18
CA GLN A 110 4.18 20.39 8.90
C GLN A 110 3.33 20.27 10.17
N ASN A 111 3.17 19.04 10.63
CA ASN A 111 2.55 18.68 11.90
C ASN A 111 3.15 17.36 12.37
N ASN A 112 3.42 17.21 13.66
CA ASN A 112 3.92 15.97 14.24
C ASN A 112 2.81 14.97 14.62
N ASN A 113 1.54 15.40 14.56
CA ASN A 113 0.40 14.59 14.93
C ASN A 113 -0.85 14.95 14.11
N LEU A 114 -1.28 14.04 13.23
CA LEU A 114 -2.48 14.17 12.41
C LEU A 114 -3.80 14.26 13.21
N THR A 115 -3.82 13.88 14.49
CA THR A 115 -5.02 14.05 15.33
C THR A 115 -5.22 15.49 15.81
N THR A 116 -4.26 16.38 15.53
CA THR A 116 -4.32 17.79 15.91
C THR A 116 -4.49 18.69 14.70
N THR A 117 -4.99 19.90 14.91
CA THR A 117 -5.12 20.93 13.86
C THR A 117 -3.90 21.87 13.78
N ASN A 118 -2.83 21.56 14.50
CA ASN A 118 -1.65 22.41 14.70
C ASN A 118 -0.66 22.37 13.52
N TRP A 119 -1.14 22.69 12.33
CA TRP A 119 -0.28 22.81 11.15
C TRP A 119 0.48 24.12 11.17
N ILE A 120 1.81 24.04 11.15
CA ILE A 120 2.70 25.20 11.15
C ILE A 120 3.53 25.23 9.85
N PRO A 121 3.93 26.41 9.35
CA PRO A 121 4.86 26.48 8.22
C PRO A 121 6.16 25.74 8.52
N VAL A 122 6.69 25.04 7.52
CA VAL A 122 8.02 24.43 7.62
C VAL A 122 9.08 25.54 7.74
N THR A 123 10.00 25.37 8.69
CA THR A 123 11.08 26.34 8.95
C THR A 123 12.35 26.07 8.14
N ASN A 124 12.45 24.89 7.52
CA ASN A 124 13.56 24.54 6.64
C ASN A 124 13.56 25.44 5.41
N ALA A 125 14.75 25.74 4.88
CA ALA A 125 14.88 26.50 3.65
C ALA A 125 14.28 25.73 2.47
N VAL A 126 13.42 26.40 1.71
CA VAL A 126 12.91 25.91 0.43
C VAL A 126 13.85 26.37 -0.67
N THR A 127 14.46 25.44 -1.40
CA THR A 127 15.31 25.73 -2.55
C THR A 127 14.62 25.32 -3.84
N VAL A 128 14.80 26.08 -4.93
CA VAL A 128 14.26 25.71 -6.24
C VAL A 128 15.36 25.10 -7.10
N ASN A 129 15.15 23.88 -7.58
CA ASN A 129 16.06 23.15 -8.45
C ASN A 129 15.31 22.63 -9.68
N ALA A 130 15.75 23.02 -10.88
CA ALA A 130 15.20 22.56 -12.15
C ALA A 130 13.65 22.59 -12.24
N GLY A 131 12.99 23.60 -11.67
CA GLY A 131 11.53 23.72 -11.67
C GLY A 131 10.82 22.91 -10.58
N THR A 132 11.53 22.49 -9.53
CA THR A 132 10.98 21.79 -8.36
C THR A 132 11.40 22.52 -7.09
N ASN A 133 10.46 22.78 -6.19
CA ASN A 133 10.74 23.22 -4.83
C ASN A 133 11.21 22.01 -4.01
N GLU A 134 12.28 22.18 -3.25
CA GLU A 134 12.95 21.13 -2.48
C GLU A 134 13.17 21.59 -1.05
N VAL A 135 12.89 20.70 -0.10
CA VAL A 135 13.17 20.88 1.32
C VAL A 135 13.88 19.64 1.84
N PHE A 136 15.09 19.83 2.37
CA PHE A 136 15.84 18.77 3.03
C PHE A 136 15.53 18.78 4.53
N VAL A 137 15.02 17.65 5.02
CA VAL A 137 14.71 17.42 6.43
C VAL A 137 15.76 16.47 7.01
N SER A 138 16.58 16.97 7.93
CA SER A 138 17.62 16.17 8.60
C SER A 138 17.88 16.64 10.03
N PRO A 139 17.94 15.73 11.02
CA PRO A 139 17.42 14.36 10.98
C PRO A 139 15.87 14.36 11.05
N PRO A 140 15.18 13.43 10.39
CA PRO A 140 13.75 13.23 10.62
C PRO A 140 13.53 12.81 12.09
N LYS A 141 12.61 13.47 12.78
CA LYS A 141 12.33 13.22 14.21
C LYS A 141 10.93 12.65 14.38
N GLY A 142 10.84 11.39 14.85
CA GLY A 142 9.56 10.75 15.12
C GLY A 142 8.65 10.73 13.90
N ASN A 143 7.37 11.02 14.11
CA ASN A 143 6.39 11.16 13.03
C ASN A 143 6.29 12.63 12.63
N ASP A 144 6.41 12.91 11.34
CA ASP A 144 6.24 14.25 10.78
C ASP A 144 5.40 14.15 9.50
N PHE A 145 4.41 15.03 9.39
CA PHE A 145 3.41 14.99 8.34
C PHE A 145 3.43 16.32 7.59
N TYR A 146 3.35 16.28 6.26
CA TYR A 146 3.48 17.47 5.42
C TYR A 146 2.24 17.68 4.55
N ARG A 147 1.89 18.94 4.30
CA ARG A 147 0.86 19.34 3.35
C ARG A 147 1.23 20.64 2.64
N LEU A 148 0.72 20.81 1.44
CA LEU A 148 0.71 22.11 0.76
C LEU A 148 -0.65 22.76 0.95
N ILE A 149 -0.68 24.02 1.36
CA ILE A 149 -1.92 24.79 1.50
C ILE A 149 -1.78 26.12 0.81
N ASN A 150 -2.85 26.59 0.15
CA ASN A 150 -2.97 27.97 -0.30
C ASN A 150 -3.74 28.73 0.80
N PRO A 151 -3.07 29.57 1.62
CA PRO A 151 -3.68 30.27 2.75
C PRO A 151 -4.82 31.22 2.38
#